data_AF-A0A7S1S0X8-F1
#
_entry.id   AF-A0A7S1S0X8-F1
#
_cell.length_a   1.000
_cell.length_b   1.000
_cell.length_c   1.000
_cell.angle_alpha   90.00
_cell.angle_beta   90.00
_cell.angle_gamma   90.00
#
_symmetry.space_group_name_H-M   'P 1'
#
loop_
_entity.id
_entity.type
_entity.pdbx_description
1 polymer ?
#
loop_
_entity_poly.entity_id
_entity_poly.type
_entity_poly.pdbx_seq_one_letter_code
_entity_poly.pdbx_strand_id
1 'polypeptide(L)'
;MHPSVVEEQRAKNSVPATAARPRIPVTLFYRKDKFRRDNGMPLLLNGYGSYGICEEPVWSNLNTLYADLGFLVGTAHIRGGGDLGEPWYQAAKFLTKKRTFLDFIAVAEALAGPGPGP
;
A
#
# COMPACT_ATOMS: atom_id res chain seq x y z
N MET A 1 -4.47 19.43 -15.14
CA MET A 1 -5.23 19.24 -13.89
C MET A 1 -4.36 19.72 -12.74
N HIS A 2 -4.90 20.49 -11.79
CA HIS A 2 -4.11 21.13 -10.73
C HIS A 2 -3.71 20.10 -9.65
N PRO A 3 -2.42 19.89 -9.35
CA PRO A 3 -1.93 18.87 -8.42
C PRO A 3 -2.36 19.07 -6.94
N SER A 4 -3.12 20.12 -6.62
CA SER A 4 -3.50 20.48 -5.24
C SER A 4 -4.62 19.62 -4.62
N VAL A 5 -5.32 18.78 -5.40
CA VAL A 5 -6.48 18.01 -4.93
C VAL A 5 -6.13 16.54 -4.63
N VAL A 6 -4.96 16.10 -5.08
CA VAL A 6 -4.45 14.74 -4.95
C VAL A 6 -3.47 14.71 -3.78
N GLU A 7 -3.64 13.76 -2.86
CA GLU A 7 -2.73 13.57 -1.74
C GLU A 7 -2.01 12.23 -1.83
N GLU A 8 -0.70 12.27 -1.59
CA GLU A 8 0.14 11.09 -1.43
C GLU A 8 0.61 11.03 0.02
N GLN A 9 0.24 9.96 0.74
CA GLN A 9 0.70 9.75 2.12
C GLN A 9 1.49 8.44 2.24
N ARG A 10 2.83 8.57 2.35
CA ARG A 10 3.79 7.45 2.40
C ARG A 10 4.23 7.06 3.83
N ALA A 11 4.22 8.00 4.78
CA ALA A 11 4.90 7.82 6.08
C ALA A 11 3.97 7.60 7.28
N LYS A 12 2.67 7.93 7.17
CA LYS A 12 1.72 7.87 8.31
C LYS A 12 0.88 6.60 8.35
N ASN A 13 0.87 5.81 7.28
CA ASN A 13 -0.02 4.66 7.11
C ASN A 13 0.80 3.37 7.05
N SER A 14 1.28 2.94 8.21
CA SER A 14 1.90 1.63 8.36
C SER A 14 0.88 0.65 8.90
N VAL A 15 0.56 -0.39 8.14
CA VAL A 15 -0.37 -1.42 8.61
C VAL A 15 0.36 -2.37 9.56
N PRO A 16 -0.14 -2.58 10.79
CA PRO A 16 0.37 -3.63 11.65
C PRO A 16 -0.08 -4.98 11.09
N ALA A 17 0.84 -5.73 10.51
CA ALA A 17 0.65 -7.17 10.45
C ALA A 17 0.81 -7.69 11.90
N THR A 18 -0.22 -8.31 12.49
CA THR A 18 -0.28 -8.98 13.83
C THR A 18 1.01 -8.98 14.67
N ALA A 19 0.94 -8.52 15.93
CA ALA A 19 1.94 -8.39 17.05
C ALA A 19 3.39 -8.93 16.95
N ALA A 20 3.68 -9.96 16.14
CA ALA A 20 5.01 -10.49 15.85
C ALA A 20 5.53 -10.20 14.42
N ARG A 21 4.77 -9.48 13.58
CA ARG A 21 5.14 -9.18 12.18
C ARG A 21 5.57 -7.72 12.02
N PRO A 22 6.46 -7.43 11.06
CA PRO A 22 6.91 -6.06 10.81
C PRO A 22 5.76 -5.20 10.26
N ARG A 23 5.80 -3.90 10.56
CA ARG A 23 4.90 -2.91 9.97
C ARG A 23 5.21 -2.77 8.48
N ILE A 24 4.19 -2.87 7.63
CA ILE A 24 4.33 -2.75 6.19
C ILE A 24 4.00 -1.31 5.80
N PRO A 25 4.92 -0.56 5.15
CA PRO A 25 4.61 0.76 4.63
C PRO A 25 3.60 0.65 3.49
N VAL A 26 2.65 1.58 3.44
CA VAL A 26 1.68 1.67 2.34
C VAL A 26 1.60 3.12 1.90
N THR A 27 1.74 3.37 0.60
CA THR A 27 1.42 4.68 0.02
C THR A 27 -0.03 4.69 -0.42
N LEU A 28 -0.80 5.68 0.04
CA LEU A 28 -2.16 5.90 -0.45
C LEU A 28 -2.20 7.12 -1.36
N PHE A 29 -2.91 6.97 -2.47
CA PHE A 29 -3.18 7.99 -3.47
C PHE A 29 -4.68 8.09 -3.68
N TYR A 30 -5.24 9.27 -3.40
CA TYR A 30 -6.66 9.53 -3.54
C TYR A 30 -6.94 11.03 -3.70
N ARG A 31 -8.17 11.34 -4.12
CA ARG A 31 -8.67 12.71 -4.20
C ARG A 31 -9.28 13.12 -2.87
N LYS A 32 -8.81 14.23 -2.28
CA LYS A 32 -9.23 14.67 -0.94
C LYS A 32 -10.73 14.94 -0.83
N ASP A 33 -11.31 15.54 -1.86
CA ASP A 33 -12.73 15.90 -1.94
C ASP A 33 -13.67 14.68 -2.09
N LYS A 34 -13.12 13.54 -2.54
CA LYS A 34 -13.85 12.27 -2.66
C LYS A 34 -13.51 11.26 -1.57
N PHE A 35 -12.61 11.63 -0.65
CA PHE A 35 -12.19 10.73 0.41
C PHE A 35 -13.31 10.50 1.42
N ARG A 36 -13.68 9.24 1.63
CA ARG A 36 -14.67 8.83 2.60
C ARG A 36 -14.04 7.86 3.59
N ARG A 37 -14.27 8.10 4.89
CA ARG A 37 -13.76 7.25 5.98
C ARG A 37 -14.62 6.00 6.23
N ASP A 38 -15.77 5.88 5.58
CA ASP A 38 -16.81 4.88 5.88
C ASP A 38 -16.62 3.52 5.15
N ASN A 39 -15.38 3.17 4.77
CA ASN A 39 -15.03 1.96 3.98
C ASN A 39 -15.85 1.75 2.69
N GLY A 40 -16.57 2.78 2.23
CA GLY A 40 -17.36 2.74 1.00
C GLY A 40 -16.58 3.05 -0.27
N MET A 41 -15.28 3.32 -0.16
CA MET A 41 -14.43 3.61 -1.32
C MET A 41 -13.94 2.31 -1.96
N PRO A 42 -14.07 2.14 -3.29
CA PRO A 42 -13.43 1.03 -3.97
C PRO A 42 -11.90 1.14 -3.87
N LEU A 43 -11.25 0.05 -3.48
CA LEU A 43 -9.81 -0.03 -3.28
C LEU A 43 -9.14 -0.70 -4.49
N LEU A 44 -8.13 -0.03 -5.04
CA LEU A 44 -7.17 -0.63 -5.96
C LEU A 44 -5.83 -0.77 -5.21
N LEU A 45 -5.47 -2.00 -4.85
CA LEU A 45 -4.22 -2.29 -4.14
C LEU A 45 -3.19 -2.92 -5.09
N ASN A 46 -2.00 -2.34 -5.15
CA ASN A 46 -0.87 -2.83 -5.94
C ASN A 46 0.33 -3.16 -5.04
N GLY A 47 1.20 -4.07 -5.50
CA GLY A 47 2.46 -4.40 -4.83
C GLY A 47 3.24 -5.46 -5.60
N TYR A 48 4.56 -5.33 -5.64
CA TYR A 48 5.43 -6.24 -6.39
C TYR A 48 6.18 -7.23 -5.50
N GLY A 49 6.98 -6.72 -4.55
CA GLY A 49 7.60 -7.55 -3.51
C GLY A 49 8.59 -8.60 -4.03
N SER A 50 9.38 -8.30 -5.06
CA SER A 50 10.37 -9.24 -5.60
C SER A 50 11.64 -8.55 -6.11
N TYR A 51 12.70 -9.34 -6.26
CA TYR A 51 14.01 -8.96 -6.83
C TYR A 51 14.70 -7.76 -6.16
N GLY A 52 14.27 -7.36 -4.95
CA GLY A 52 14.80 -6.17 -4.28
C GLY A 52 14.40 -4.87 -4.97
N ILE A 53 13.39 -4.88 -5.84
CA ILE A 53 12.86 -3.68 -6.49
C ILE A 53 12.08 -2.87 -5.45
N CYS A 54 12.37 -1.56 -5.37
CA CYS A 54 11.62 -0.61 -4.56
C CYS A 54 10.37 -0.16 -5.34
N GLU A 55 9.22 -0.15 -4.68
CA GLU A 55 7.98 0.38 -5.25
C GLU A 55 7.94 1.88 -4.97
N GLU A 56 8.57 2.66 -5.84
CA GLU A 56 8.51 4.11 -5.70
C GLU A 56 7.13 4.63 -6.06
N PRO A 57 6.52 5.47 -5.22
CA PRO A 57 5.29 6.13 -5.58
C PRO A 57 5.60 7.16 -6.67
N VAL A 58 5.15 6.86 -7.88
CA VAL A 58 5.28 7.73 -9.03
C VAL A 58 3.92 8.27 -9.44
N TRP A 59 3.90 9.52 -9.87
CA TRP A 59 2.73 10.08 -10.51
C TRP A 59 2.42 9.31 -11.80
N SER A 60 1.18 8.89 -11.99
CA SER A 60 0.73 8.24 -13.21
C SER A 60 -0.65 8.72 -13.63
N ASN A 61 -0.87 8.78 -14.95
CA ASN A 61 -2.19 9.09 -15.53
C ASN A 61 -3.25 8.08 -15.07
N LEU A 62 -2.87 6.81 -14.91
CA LEU A 62 -3.77 5.75 -14.45
C LEU A 62 -4.20 5.98 -12.99
N ASN A 63 -3.26 6.27 -12.09
CA ASN A 63 -3.59 6.55 -10.69
C ASN A 63 -4.50 7.77 -10.58
N THR A 64 -4.23 8.81 -11.38
CA THR A 64 -5.08 10.02 -11.44
C THR A 64 -6.49 9.67 -11.91
N LEU A 65 -6.64 8.86 -12.97
CA LEU A 65 -7.93 8.41 -13.46
C LEU A 65 -8.72 7.62 -12.41
N TYR A 66 -8.07 6.69 -11.70
CA TYR A 66 -8.70 5.93 -10.62
C TYR A 66 -9.15 6.84 -9.48
N ALA A 67 -8.29 7.77 -9.04
CA ALA A 67 -8.66 8.75 -8.01
C ALA A 67 -9.84 9.63 -8.45
N ASP A 68 -9.90 10.02 -9.72
CA ASP A 68 -11.02 10.78 -10.29
C ASP A 68 -12.32 9.96 -10.34
N LEU A 69 -12.25 8.65 -10.50
CA LEU A 69 -13.39 7.75 -10.35
C LEU A 69 -13.80 7.52 -8.89
N GLY A 70 -13.03 8.04 -7.93
CA GLY A 70 -13.29 7.90 -6.49
C GLY A 70 -12.69 6.64 -5.88
N PHE A 71 -11.70 6.03 -6.52
CA PHE A 71 -10.95 4.91 -5.95
C PHE A 71 -9.93 5.40 -4.94
N LEU A 72 -9.70 4.58 -3.92
CA LEU A 72 -8.50 4.63 -3.09
C LEU A 72 -7.43 3.77 -3.79
N VAL A 73 -6.34 4.37 -4.23
CA VAL A 73 -5.23 3.63 -4.83
C VAL A 73 -4.16 3.43 -3.76
N GLY A 74 -3.81 2.18 -3.48
CA GLY A 74 -2.80 1.81 -2.49
C GLY A 74 -1.63 1.09 -3.14
N THR A 75 -0.41 1.46 -2.75
CA THR A 75 0.82 0.73 -3.09
C THR A 75 1.42 0.14 -1.81
N ALA A 76 1.48 -1.19 -1.74
CA ALA A 76 2.00 -1.94 -0.62
C ALA A 76 3.50 -2.25 -0.79
N HIS A 77 4.33 -1.71 0.11
CA HIS A 77 5.79 -1.88 0.11
C HIS A 77 6.19 -3.17 0.83
N ILE A 78 5.71 -4.31 0.33
CA ILE A 78 5.79 -5.63 0.95
C ILE A 78 7.21 -6.25 0.88
N ARG A 79 7.48 -7.24 1.76
CA ARG A 79 8.80 -7.92 1.79
C ARG A 79 9.13 -8.62 0.49
N GLY A 80 10.42 -8.71 0.20
CA GLY A 80 10.96 -9.18 -1.08
C GLY A 80 11.21 -8.05 -2.07
N GLY A 81 10.67 -6.85 -1.81
CA GLY A 81 11.11 -5.59 -2.42
C GLY A 81 12.29 -4.96 -1.68
N GLY A 82 12.73 -3.80 -2.16
CA GLY A 82 13.90 -3.07 -1.66
C GLY A 82 13.59 -1.90 -0.72
N ASP A 83 12.33 -1.60 -0.44
CA ASP A 83 11.90 -0.33 0.18
C ASP A 83 12.48 -0.06 1.58
N LEU A 84 12.80 -1.12 2.33
CA LEU A 84 13.43 -1.04 3.65
C LEU A 84 14.85 -1.64 3.65
N GLY A 85 15.49 -1.73 2.47
CA GLY A 85 16.85 -2.20 2.27
C GLY A 85 16.99 -3.73 2.20
N GLU A 86 18.24 -4.19 2.18
CA GLU A 86 18.61 -5.60 1.97
C GLU A 86 17.94 -6.59 2.95
N PRO A 87 17.79 -6.30 4.26
CA PRO A 87 17.11 -7.21 5.18
C PRO A 87 15.63 -7.45 4.79
N TRP A 88 14.98 -6.47 4.18
CA TRP A 88 13.58 -6.56 3.73
C TRP A 88 13.41 -7.50 2.54
N TYR A 89 14.36 -7.45 1.62
CA TYR A 89 14.44 -8.35 0.48
C TYR A 89 14.72 -9.79 0.92
N GLN A 90 15.77 -9.98 1.73
CA GLN A 90 16.19 -11.31 2.21
C GLN A 90 15.12 -11.99 3.05
N ALA A 91 14.34 -11.21 3.80
CA ALA A 91 13.27 -11.73 4.65
C ALA A 91 12.15 -12.46 3.90
N ALA A 92 11.99 -12.27 2.58
CA ALA A 92 10.97 -12.93 1.78
C ALA A 92 11.48 -13.44 0.40
N LYS A 93 12.76 -13.83 0.31
CA LYS A 93 13.33 -14.46 -0.89
C LYS A 93 13.29 -16.00 -0.78
N PHE A 94 13.24 -16.68 -1.93
CA PHE A 94 13.34 -18.13 -2.06
C PHE A 94 12.36 -18.89 -1.15
N LEU A 95 12.88 -19.69 -0.20
CA LEU A 95 12.09 -20.52 0.71
C LEU A 95 11.17 -19.70 1.62
N THR A 96 11.46 -18.41 1.80
CA THR A 96 10.64 -17.51 2.64
C THR A 96 9.62 -16.69 1.86
N LYS A 97 9.48 -16.91 0.54
CA LYS A 97 8.59 -16.14 -0.34
C LYS A 97 7.12 -16.12 0.08
N LYS A 98 6.67 -17.12 0.84
CA LYS A 98 5.33 -17.13 1.46
C LYS A 98 5.04 -15.85 2.24
N ARG A 99 6.06 -15.21 2.82
CA ARG A 99 5.93 -13.96 3.58
C ARG A 99 5.46 -12.79 2.72
N THR A 100 5.89 -12.68 1.46
CA THR A 100 5.42 -11.64 0.52
C THR A 100 3.90 -11.70 0.34
N PHE A 101 3.35 -12.91 0.11
CA PHE A 101 1.91 -13.07 -0.07
C PHE A 101 1.14 -12.77 1.21
N LEU A 102 1.67 -13.21 2.35
CA LEU A 102 1.06 -12.93 3.66
C LEU A 102 1.06 -11.44 4.00
N ASP A 103 2.09 -10.70 3.54
CA ASP A 103 2.14 -9.24 3.70
C ASP A 103 1.09 -8.55 2.84
N PHE A 104 0.95 -8.97 1.58
CA PHE A 104 -0.04 -8.41 0.67
C PHE A 104 -1.47 -8.65 1.18
N ILE A 105 -1.76 -9.86 1.67
CA ILE A 105 -3.04 -10.20 2.29
C ILE A 105 -3.28 -9.34 3.53
N ALA A 106 -2.28 -9.17 4.40
CA ALA A 106 -2.43 -8.36 5.60
C ALA A 106 -2.73 -6.88 5.29
N VAL A 107 -2.13 -6.32 4.23
CA VAL A 107 -2.45 -4.96 3.77
C VAL A 107 -3.85 -4.90 3.18
N ALA A 108 -4.25 -5.88 2.38
CA ALA A 108 -5.60 -5.95 1.82
C ALA A 108 -6.65 -6.03 2.93
N GLU A 109 -6.47 -6.90 3.92
CA GLU A 109 -7.37 -7.03 5.08
C GLU A 109 -7.46 -5.75 5.90
N ALA A 110 -6.36 -5.03 6.10
CA ALA A 110 -6.36 -3.79 6.85
C ALA A 110 -7.04 -2.62 6.13
N LEU A 111 -6.98 -2.59 4.80
CA LEU A 111 -7.58 -1.53 3.98
C LEU A 111 -9.02 -1.86 3.57
N ALA A 112 -9.36 -3.14 3.42
CA ALA A 112 -10.69 -3.60 2.98
C ALA A 112 -11.60 -4.04 4.14
N GLY A 113 -11.03 -4.41 5.30
CA GLY A 113 -11.81 -4.75 6.49
C GLY A 113 -12.59 -3.53 7.02
N PRO A 114 -13.44 -3.72 8.04
CA PRO A 114 -13.91 -2.59 8.84
C PRO A 114 -12.64 -1.89 9.35
N GLY A 115 -12.24 -0.79 8.70
CA GLY A 115 -11.01 -0.06 8.98
C GLY A 115 -10.82 0.10 10.48
N PRO A 116 -9.57 0.16 10.98
CA PRO A 116 -9.30 0.15 12.41
C PRO A 116 -10.23 1.12 13.12
N GLY A 117 -11.23 0.55 13.80
CA GLY A 117 -12.08 1.26 14.74
C GLY A 117 -11.20 1.80 15.87
N PRO A 118 -11.71 2.83 16.57
CA PRO A 118 -10.95 3.87 17.27
C PRO A 118 -9.74 3.41 18.08
#